data_AF-A0A6P1BXT9-F1
#
_entry.id   AF-A0A6P1BXT9-F1
#
_cell.length_a   1.000
_cell.length_b   1.000
_cell.length_c   1.000
_cell.angle_alpha   90.00
_cell.angle_beta   90.00
_cell.angle_gamma   90.00
#
_symmetry.space_group_name_H-M   'P 1'
#
loop_
_entity.id
_entity.type
_entity.pdbx_description
1 polymer ?
#
loop_
_entity_poly.entity_id
_entity_poly.type
_entity_poly.pdbx_seq_one_letter_code
_entity_poly.pdbx_strand_id
1 'polypeptide(L)'
;PAEIAHGKRSDVPPPIGTAIIPLLVVVGVNLLMSLLILPRVDFSFLAQERWGGTSLAGVAGVWSVAVALAAATATLVALNRSRLTDLRASMDAGANASVLPIFSVASLVGFGAVVAALPAFASVRDWVLSISGGPLVSLAIATNLLAALTGSASGGLTIALDALGDTYLQIA
;
A
#
# COMPACT_ATOMS: atom_id res chain seq x y z
N PRO A 1 4.80 -19.67 -5.72
CA PRO A 1 3.96 -19.69 -4.49
C PRO A 1 3.31 -21.07 -4.29
N ALA A 2 3.22 -21.54 -3.05
CA ALA A 2 2.61 -22.83 -2.72
C ALA A 2 1.17 -22.97 -3.25
N GLU A 3 0.42 -21.87 -3.38
CA GLU A 3 -0.93 -21.84 -3.95
C GLU A 3 -1.01 -22.19 -5.44
N ILE A 4 0.03 -21.90 -6.23
CA ILE A 4 0.06 -22.28 -7.66
C ILE A 4 0.23 -23.80 -7.82
N ALA A 5 0.93 -24.43 -6.88
CA ALA A 5 1.26 -25.86 -6.91
C ALA A 5 0.27 -26.74 -6.12
N HIS A 6 -0.38 -26.21 -5.07
CA HIS A 6 -1.25 -26.98 -4.16
C HIS A 6 -2.68 -26.45 -4.08
N GLY A 7 -3.02 -25.38 -4.80
CA GLY A 7 -4.38 -24.86 -4.84
C GLY A 7 -5.33 -25.78 -5.60
N LYS A 8 -6.41 -26.23 -4.95
CA LYS A 8 -7.51 -26.90 -5.64
C LYS A 8 -8.15 -25.92 -6.62
N ARG A 9 -7.90 -26.11 -7.92
CA ARG A 9 -8.58 -25.36 -8.98
C ARG A 9 -10.05 -25.77 -9.00
N SER A 10 -10.96 -24.81 -8.98
CA SER A 10 -12.38 -25.08 -9.17
C SER A 10 -12.60 -25.54 -10.61
N ASP A 11 -13.33 -26.65 -10.80
CA ASP A 11 -13.64 -27.21 -12.13
C ASP A 11 -14.53 -26.30 -12.98
N VAL A 12 -15.13 -25.27 -12.36
CA VAL A 12 -16.01 -24.31 -13.03
C VAL A 12 -15.44 -22.91 -12.78
N PRO A 13 -15.06 -22.15 -13.82
CA PRO A 13 -14.61 -20.77 -13.63
C PRO A 13 -15.76 -19.88 -13.12
N PRO A 14 -15.48 -18.89 -12.26
CA PRO A 14 -16.48 -17.90 -11.88
C PRO A 14 -16.90 -17.08 -13.12
N PRO A 15 -18.21 -16.77 -13.29
CA PRO A 15 -18.65 -15.83 -14.31
C PRO A 15 -17.93 -14.48 -14.14
N ILE A 16 -17.53 -13.83 -15.24
CA ILE A 16 -16.81 -12.55 -15.22
C ILE A 16 -17.48 -11.52 -14.29
N GLY A 17 -18.82 -11.48 -14.28
CA GLY A 17 -19.58 -10.59 -13.38
C GLY A 17 -19.28 -10.80 -11.90
N THR A 18 -19.09 -12.04 -11.45
CA THR A 18 -18.76 -12.35 -10.04
C THR A 18 -17.31 -12.01 -9.67
N ALA A 19 -16.40 -11.99 -10.65
CA ALA A 19 -15.01 -11.62 -10.44
C ALA A 19 -14.81 -10.10 -10.32
N ILE A 20 -15.68 -9.30 -10.95
CA ILE A 20 -15.62 -7.83 -10.92
C ILE A 20 -16.17 -7.26 -9.60
N ILE A 21 -17.10 -7.95 -8.94
CA ILE A 21 -17.78 -7.43 -7.74
C ILE A 21 -16.78 -7.04 -6.62
N PRO A 22 -15.82 -7.88 -6.20
CA PRO A 22 -14.85 -7.49 -5.18
C PRO A 22 -14.04 -6.24 -5.57
N LEU A 23 -13.68 -6.09 -6.85
CA LEU A 23 -12.96 -4.91 -7.33
C LEU A 23 -13.81 -3.64 -7.19
N LEU A 24 -15.09 -3.71 -7.56
CA LEU A 24 -16.03 -2.60 -7.37
C LEU A 24 -16.22 -2.27 -5.89
N VAL A 25 -16.25 -3.28 -5.01
CA VAL A 25 -16.30 -3.08 -3.56
C VAL A 25 -15.06 -2.36 -3.06
N VAL A 26 -13.85 -2.72 -3.50
CA VAL A 26 -12.62 -1.99 -3.12
C VAL A 26 -12.75 -0.52 -3.50
N VAL A 27 -13.09 -0.22 -4.75
CA VAL A 27 -13.18 1.17 -5.23
C VAL A 27 -14.27 1.94 -4.47
N GLY A 28 -15.46 1.35 -4.37
CA GLY A 28 -16.62 1.97 -3.72
C GLY A 28 -16.39 2.23 -2.24
N VAL A 29 -15.91 1.23 -1.50
CA VAL A 29 -15.65 1.37 -0.06
C VAL A 29 -14.49 2.31 0.20
N ASN A 30 -13.42 2.27 -0.60
CA ASN A 30 -12.30 3.20 -0.44
C ASN A 30 -12.73 4.65 -0.64
N LEU A 31 -13.51 4.94 -1.68
CA LEU A 31 -14.04 6.29 -1.93
C LEU A 31 -15.05 6.71 -0.85
N LEU A 32 -15.93 5.80 -0.43
CA LEU A 32 -16.89 6.06 0.63
C LEU A 32 -16.19 6.37 1.96
N MET A 33 -15.18 5.59 2.33
CA MET A 33 -14.40 5.85 3.54
C MET A 33 -13.62 7.16 3.43
N SER A 34 -12.91 7.37 2.31
CA SER A 34 -12.01 8.53 2.15
C SER A 34 -12.76 9.85 2.02
N LEU A 35 -13.89 9.88 1.33
CA LEU A 35 -14.59 11.14 0.99
C LEU A 35 -15.84 11.39 1.85
N LEU A 36 -16.48 10.33 2.34
CA LEU A 36 -17.77 10.44 2.99
C LEU A 36 -17.69 10.20 4.50
N ILE A 37 -17.11 9.07 4.90
CA ILE A 37 -17.18 8.62 6.29
C ILE A 37 -16.09 9.27 7.13
N LEU A 38 -14.81 9.06 6.79
CA LEU A 38 -13.69 9.54 7.62
C LEU A 38 -13.70 11.06 7.80
N PRO A 39 -13.99 11.90 6.79
CA PRO A 39 -14.05 13.35 7.00
C PRO A 39 -15.20 13.82 7.90
N ARG A 40 -16.24 12.99 8.11
CA ARG A 40 -17.43 13.35 8.90
C ARG A 40 -17.37 12.84 10.35
N VAL A 41 -16.40 12.00 10.68
CA VAL A 41 -16.21 11.47 12.03
C VAL A 41 -15.19 12.34 12.76
N ASP A 42 -15.46 12.63 14.04
CA ASP A 42 -14.55 13.43 14.85
C ASP A 42 -13.32 12.60 15.27
N PHE A 43 -12.17 12.94 14.70
CA PHE A 43 -10.87 12.35 15.00
C PHE A 43 -9.97 13.27 15.82
N SER A 44 -10.53 14.25 16.54
CA SER A 44 -9.79 15.16 17.42
C SER A 44 -8.92 14.45 18.46
N PHE A 45 -9.25 13.21 18.81
CA PHE A 45 -8.41 12.40 19.70
C PHE A 45 -7.03 12.08 19.11
N LEU A 46 -6.87 12.01 17.78
CA LEU A 46 -5.59 11.72 17.14
C LEU A 46 -4.53 12.82 17.36
N ALA A 47 -4.98 14.05 17.60
CA ALA A 47 -4.10 15.17 17.90
C ALA A 47 -3.48 15.10 19.31
N GLN A 48 -3.96 14.20 20.19
CA GLN A 48 -3.40 14.03 21.52
C GLN A 48 -2.04 13.31 21.44
N GLU A 49 -1.06 13.73 22.25
CA GLU A 49 0.30 13.17 22.25
C GLU A 49 0.34 11.65 22.47
N ARG A 50 -0.63 11.10 23.22
CA ARG A 50 -0.79 9.65 23.43
C ARG A 50 -1.02 8.83 22.15
N TRP A 51 -1.43 9.48 21.06
CA TRP A 51 -1.67 8.87 19.75
C TRP A 51 -0.62 9.29 18.72
N GLY A 52 0.42 10.02 19.13
CA GLY A 52 1.53 10.43 18.26
C GLY A 52 1.35 11.79 17.57
N GLY A 53 0.33 12.59 17.93
CA GLY A 53 0.12 13.93 17.38
C GLY A 53 -0.20 13.94 15.87
N THR A 54 -0.79 12.86 15.37
CA THR A 54 -1.07 12.65 13.94
C THR A 54 -2.41 13.29 13.53
N SER A 55 -2.53 13.65 12.26
CA SER A 55 -3.77 14.18 11.69
C SER A 55 -4.52 13.12 10.89
N LEU A 56 -5.84 13.31 10.75
CA LEU A 56 -6.67 12.45 9.90
C LEU A 56 -6.11 12.34 8.47
N ALA A 57 -5.55 13.42 7.93
CA ALA A 57 -4.97 13.44 6.59
C ALA A 57 -3.80 12.44 6.42
N GLY A 58 -3.02 12.20 7.48
CA GLY A 58 -1.90 11.26 7.44
C GLY A 58 -2.31 9.78 7.51
N VAL A 59 -3.45 9.46 8.14
CA VAL A 59 -3.86 8.07 8.39
C VAL A 59 -5.07 7.62 7.57
N ALA A 60 -5.88 8.56 7.08
CA ALA A 60 -7.14 8.25 6.39
C ALA A 60 -6.91 7.42 5.13
N GLY A 61 -5.86 7.69 4.36
CA GLY A 61 -5.56 6.92 3.14
C GLY A 61 -5.33 5.44 3.43
N VAL A 62 -4.46 5.14 4.40
CA VAL A 62 -4.14 3.75 4.79
C VAL A 62 -5.37 3.05 5.37
N TRP A 63 -6.13 3.73 6.23
CA TRP A 63 -7.31 3.16 6.87
C TRP A 63 -8.43 2.87 5.86
N SER A 64 -8.70 3.78 4.94
CA SER A 64 -9.69 3.56 3.87
C SER A 64 -9.36 2.34 3.03
N VAL A 65 -8.09 2.21 2.61
CA VAL A 65 -7.65 1.08 1.79
C VAL A 65 -7.73 -0.23 2.59
N ALA A 66 -7.32 -0.23 3.85
CA ALA A 66 -7.39 -1.41 4.71
C ALA A 66 -8.83 -1.91 4.88
N VAL A 67 -9.78 -1.01 5.16
CA VAL A 67 -11.20 -1.34 5.28
C VAL A 67 -11.77 -1.82 3.95
N ALA A 68 -11.42 -1.17 2.84
CA ALA A 68 -11.87 -1.54 1.50
C ALA A 68 -11.40 -2.96 1.12
N LEU A 69 -10.14 -3.29 1.39
CA LEU A 69 -9.60 -4.63 1.15
C LEU A 69 -10.28 -5.69 2.03
N ALA A 70 -10.51 -5.40 3.31
CA ALA A 70 -11.21 -6.32 4.21
C ALA A 70 -12.64 -6.60 3.74
N ALA A 71 -13.39 -5.55 3.35
CA ALA A 71 -14.74 -5.67 2.82
C ALA A 71 -14.78 -6.46 1.50
N ALA A 72 -13.82 -6.23 0.61
CA ALA A 72 -13.70 -6.96 -0.64
C ALA A 72 -13.36 -8.44 -0.42
N THR A 73 -12.46 -8.75 0.51
CA THR A 73 -12.15 -10.14 0.89
C THR A 73 -13.38 -10.84 1.47
N ALA A 74 -14.13 -10.19 2.37
CA ALA A 74 -15.38 -10.73 2.90
C ALA A 74 -16.41 -10.99 1.78
N THR A 75 -16.54 -10.04 0.84
CA THR A 75 -17.44 -10.19 -0.32
C THR A 75 -17.02 -11.34 -1.22
N LEU A 76 -15.72 -11.48 -1.51
CA LEU A 76 -15.16 -12.58 -2.29
C LEU A 76 -15.50 -13.94 -1.65
N VAL A 77 -15.28 -14.07 -0.34
CA VAL A 77 -15.58 -15.29 0.42
C VAL A 77 -17.08 -15.59 0.38
N ALA A 78 -17.94 -14.59 0.57
CA ALA A 78 -19.39 -14.76 0.53
C ALA A 78 -19.89 -15.25 -0.84
N LEU A 79 -19.38 -14.66 -1.93
CA LEU A 79 -19.77 -15.01 -3.31
C LEU A 79 -19.23 -16.38 -3.75
N ASN A 80 -18.08 -16.80 -3.23
CA ASN A 80 -17.40 -18.03 -3.64
C ASN A 80 -17.44 -19.14 -2.59
N ARG A 81 -18.30 -19.02 -1.57
CA ARG A 81 -18.43 -20.00 -0.46
C ARG A 81 -18.67 -21.45 -0.89
N SER A 82 -19.34 -21.67 -2.02
CA SER A 82 -19.56 -23.02 -2.58
C SER A 82 -18.37 -23.56 -3.36
N ARG A 83 -17.43 -22.69 -3.75
CA ARG A 83 -16.24 -23.01 -4.55
C ARG A 83 -14.98 -23.10 -3.69
N LEU A 84 -14.92 -22.32 -2.62
CA LEU A 84 -13.86 -22.30 -1.61
C LEU A 84 -14.11 -23.39 -0.56
N THR A 85 -13.83 -24.64 -0.93
CA THR A 85 -14.05 -25.81 -0.05
C THR A 85 -13.09 -25.87 1.15
N ASP A 86 -11.95 -25.19 1.08
CA ASP A 86 -10.95 -25.13 2.16
C ASP A 86 -10.50 -23.68 2.42
N LEU A 87 -11.41 -22.88 2.96
CA LEU A 87 -11.18 -21.45 3.23
C LEU A 87 -10.01 -21.23 4.21
N ARG A 88 -9.86 -22.11 5.21
CA ARG A 88 -8.80 -21.96 6.22
C ARG A 88 -7.42 -22.11 5.57
N ALA A 89 -7.23 -23.14 4.74
CA ALA A 89 -5.98 -23.31 4.01
C ALA A 89 -5.68 -22.12 3.09
N SER A 90 -6.69 -21.56 2.42
CA SER A 90 -6.51 -20.34 1.61
C SER A 90 -6.10 -19.12 2.44
N MET A 91 -6.69 -18.90 3.61
CA MET A 91 -6.28 -17.80 4.49
C MET A 91 -4.85 -18.00 5.04
N ASP A 92 -4.52 -19.21 5.46
CA ASP A 92 -3.17 -19.55 5.98
C ASP A 92 -2.11 -19.38 4.89
N ALA A 93 -2.42 -19.77 3.65
CA ALA A 93 -1.53 -19.57 2.51
C ALA A 93 -1.35 -18.09 2.17
N GLY A 94 -2.42 -17.30 2.16
CA GLY A 94 -2.36 -15.85 1.96
C GLY A 94 -1.54 -15.15 3.05
N ALA A 95 -1.74 -15.52 4.32
CA ALA A 95 -0.96 -14.99 5.44
C ALA A 95 0.54 -15.28 5.27
N ASN A 96 0.92 -16.52 4.98
CA ASN A 96 2.32 -16.90 4.74
C ASN A 96 2.91 -16.20 3.51
N ALA A 97 2.13 -16.05 2.44
CA ALA A 97 2.58 -15.37 1.22
C ALA A 97 2.81 -13.87 1.43
N SER A 98 2.11 -13.24 2.37
CA SER A 98 2.25 -11.81 2.67
C SER A 98 3.53 -11.45 3.44
N VAL A 99 4.12 -12.41 4.16
CA VAL A 99 5.27 -12.18 5.04
C VAL A 99 6.47 -11.65 4.26
N LEU A 100 6.84 -12.32 3.16
CA LEU A 100 8.02 -11.95 2.38
C LEU A 100 7.91 -10.52 1.82
N PRO A 101 6.82 -10.12 1.13
CA PRO A 101 6.62 -8.73 0.70
C PRO A 101 6.67 -7.71 1.84
N ILE A 102 6.01 -8.00 2.97
CA ILE A 102 6.00 -7.09 4.13
C ILE A 102 7.42 -6.86 4.64
N PHE A 103 8.20 -7.93 4.84
CA PHE A 103 9.59 -7.82 5.29
C PHE A 103 10.48 -7.09 4.29
N SER A 104 10.31 -7.34 2.99
CA SER A 104 11.09 -6.65 1.96
C SER A 104 10.81 -5.15 1.94
N VAL A 105 9.54 -4.74 2.00
CA VAL A 105 9.17 -3.32 2.02
C VAL A 105 9.62 -2.66 3.32
N ALA A 106 9.40 -3.29 4.48
CA ALA A 106 9.82 -2.74 5.77
C ALA A 106 11.34 -2.56 5.86
N SER A 107 12.11 -3.53 5.37
CA SER A 107 13.59 -3.44 5.34
C SER A 107 14.07 -2.32 4.42
N LEU A 108 13.41 -2.13 3.28
CA LEU A 108 13.76 -1.06 2.33
C LEU A 108 13.47 0.31 2.94
N VAL A 109 12.28 0.52 3.52
CA VAL A 109 11.90 1.78 4.18
C VAL A 109 12.84 2.07 5.36
N GLY A 110 13.13 1.07 6.19
CA GLY A 110 14.06 1.21 7.31
C GLY A 110 15.49 1.57 6.88
N PHE A 111 16.01 0.93 5.84
CA PHE A 111 17.31 1.28 5.25
C PHE A 111 17.29 2.72 4.70
N GLY A 112 16.23 3.10 3.99
CA GLY A 112 16.04 4.45 3.47
C GLY A 112 16.06 5.51 4.57
N ALA A 113 15.38 5.25 5.69
CA ALA A 113 15.36 6.15 6.85
C ALA A 113 16.76 6.32 7.48
N VAL A 114 17.54 5.23 7.60
CA VAL A 114 18.92 5.30 8.09
C VAL A 114 19.80 6.10 7.14
N VAL A 115 19.70 5.86 5.82
CA VAL A 115 20.45 6.60 4.81
C VAL A 115 20.10 8.09 4.83
N ALA A 116 18.81 8.42 4.94
CA ALA A 116 18.34 9.80 5.01
C ALA A 116 18.86 10.56 6.24
N ALA A 117 19.11 9.86 7.35
CA ALA A 117 19.65 10.46 8.58
C ALA A 117 21.18 10.71 8.55
N LEU A 118 21.91 10.19 7.56
CA LEU A 118 23.36 10.37 7.46
C LEU A 118 23.71 11.78 6.94
N PRO A 119 24.67 12.50 7.56
CA PRO A 119 25.09 13.82 7.09
C PRO A 119 25.57 13.85 5.63
N ALA A 120 26.21 12.76 5.18
CA ALA A 120 26.68 12.61 3.81
C ALA A 120 25.54 12.55 2.77
N PHE A 121 24.31 12.23 3.18
CA PHE A 121 23.16 12.18 2.29
C PHE A 121 22.74 13.58 1.81
N ALA A 122 23.02 14.63 2.58
CA ALA A 122 22.77 16.02 2.17
C ALA A 122 23.52 16.35 0.87
N SER A 123 24.79 15.98 0.75
CA SER A 123 25.59 16.21 -0.46
C SER A 123 25.05 15.45 -1.67
N VAL A 124 24.53 14.22 -1.46
CA VAL A 124 23.91 13.42 -2.52
C VAL A 124 22.58 14.03 -2.95
N ARG A 125 21.73 14.44 -2.00
CA ARG A 125 20.48 15.14 -2.27
C ARG A 125 20.72 16.41 -3.07
N ASP A 126 21.67 17.24 -2.65
CA ASP A 126 21.95 18.52 -3.29
C ASP A 126 22.51 18.32 -4.72
N TRP A 127 23.31 17.27 -4.95
CA TRP A 127 23.72 16.87 -6.29
C TRP A 127 22.55 16.39 -7.15
N VAL A 128 21.65 15.56 -6.61
CA VAL A 128 20.46 15.08 -7.32
C VAL A 128 19.53 16.24 -7.70
N LEU A 129 19.36 17.24 -6.82
CA LEU A 129 18.58 18.45 -7.08
C LEU A 129 19.22 19.35 -8.14
N SER A 130 20.53 19.22 -8.37
CA SER A 130 21.26 19.94 -9.43
C SER A 130 21.10 19.30 -10.82
N ILE A 131 20.49 18.10 -10.91
CA ILE A 131 20.24 17.43 -12.20
C ILE A 131 19.20 18.25 -13.00
N SER A 132 19.63 18.73 -14.16
CA SER A 132 18.78 19.43 -15.12
C SER A 132 17.58 18.57 -15.54
N GLY A 133 16.38 19.01 -15.18
CA GLY A 133 15.13 18.28 -15.40
C GLY A 133 14.04 18.60 -14.36
N GLY A 134 14.43 19.15 -13.21
CA GLY A 134 13.53 19.61 -12.15
C GLY A 134 13.07 18.49 -11.20
N PRO A 135 12.41 18.86 -10.08
CA PRO A 135 12.03 17.94 -8.99
C PRO A 135 11.25 16.69 -9.44
N LEU A 136 10.39 16.85 -10.46
CA LEU A 136 9.53 15.79 -10.98
C LEU A 136 10.31 14.67 -11.68
N VAL A 137 11.40 14.99 -12.38
CA VAL A 137 12.24 13.99 -13.07
C VAL A 137 13.01 13.16 -12.06
N SER A 138 13.53 13.80 -11.02
CA SER A 138 14.23 13.11 -9.93
C SER A 138 13.29 12.17 -9.14
N LEU A 139 12.06 12.62 -8.84
CA LEU A 139 11.05 11.76 -8.19
C LEU A 139 10.66 10.57 -9.08
N ALA A 140 10.52 10.78 -10.39
CA ALA A 140 10.21 9.72 -11.34
C ALA A 140 11.31 8.65 -11.41
N ILE A 141 12.58 9.05 -11.39
CA ILE A 141 13.71 8.11 -11.40
C ILE A 141 13.77 7.31 -10.09
N ALA A 142 13.65 7.99 -8.94
CA ALA A 142 13.63 7.33 -7.63
C ALA A 142 12.48 6.34 -7.50
N THR A 143 11.28 6.72 -7.94
CA THR A 143 10.09 5.87 -7.93
C THR A 143 10.26 4.64 -8.82
N ASN A 144 10.83 4.79 -10.02
CA ASN A 144 11.05 3.66 -10.93
C ASN A 144 12.12 2.70 -10.41
N LEU A 145 13.20 3.20 -9.82
CA LEU A 145 14.21 2.37 -9.16
C LEU A 145 13.61 1.59 -7.98
N LEU A 146 12.84 2.26 -7.13
CA LEU A 146 12.16 1.62 -6.00
C LEU A 146 11.08 0.63 -6.45
N ALA A 147 10.35 0.93 -7.52
CA ALA A 147 9.38 0.02 -8.12
C ALA A 147 10.06 -1.23 -8.72
N ALA A 148 11.22 -1.06 -9.35
CA ALA A 148 12.02 -2.19 -9.85
C ALA A 148 12.55 -3.07 -8.72
N LEU A 149 13.01 -2.47 -7.61
CA LEU A 149 13.50 -3.20 -6.44
C LEU A 149 12.39 -3.90 -5.65
N THR A 150 11.21 -3.29 -5.55
CA THR A 150 10.04 -3.86 -4.86
C THR A 150 9.20 -4.79 -5.74
N GLY A 151 9.45 -4.82 -7.05
CA GLY A 151 8.68 -5.61 -8.01
C GLY A 151 7.25 -5.13 -8.24
N SER A 152 6.88 -3.94 -7.73
CA SER A 152 5.54 -3.37 -7.88
C SER A 152 5.58 -1.84 -7.99
N ALA A 153 4.94 -1.31 -9.02
CA ALA A 153 4.86 0.13 -9.29
C ALA A 153 4.19 0.91 -8.15
N SER A 154 3.12 0.36 -7.55
CA SER A 154 2.40 1.04 -6.45
C SER A 154 3.18 1.02 -5.13
N GLY A 155 3.94 -0.04 -4.88
CA GLY A 155 4.84 -0.14 -3.72
C GLY A 155 6.00 0.83 -3.84
N GLY A 156 6.66 0.86 -5.00
CA GLY A 156 7.76 1.79 -5.28
C GLY A 156 7.39 3.27 -5.13
N LEU A 157 6.20 3.66 -5.62
CA LEU A 157 5.69 5.03 -5.47
C LEU A 157 5.45 5.40 -4.01
N THR A 158 4.82 4.51 -3.25
CA THR A 158 4.51 4.78 -1.83
C THR A 158 5.80 5.00 -1.04
N ILE A 159 6.81 4.15 -1.24
CA ILE A 159 8.10 4.28 -0.53
C ILE A 159 8.88 5.52 -0.99
N ALA A 160 8.84 5.85 -2.28
CA ALA A 160 9.49 7.05 -2.80
C ALA A 160 8.90 8.32 -2.18
N LEU A 161 7.58 8.38 -2.04
CA LEU A 161 6.89 9.49 -1.39
C LEU A 161 7.14 9.52 0.12
N ASP A 162 7.19 8.37 0.78
CA ASP A 162 7.45 8.31 2.23
C ASP A 162 8.89 8.73 2.58
N ALA A 163 9.86 8.36 1.76
CA ALA A 163 11.27 8.67 1.99
C ALA A 163 11.69 10.07 1.49
N LEU A 164 11.09 10.55 0.40
CA LEU A 164 11.55 11.76 -0.31
C LEU A 164 10.46 12.83 -0.49
N GLY A 165 9.19 12.52 -0.20
CA GLY A 165 8.06 13.42 -0.44
C GLY A 165 8.18 14.74 0.32
N ASP A 166 8.54 14.69 1.60
CA ASP A 166 8.77 15.90 2.42
C ASP A 166 9.91 16.76 1.86
N THR A 167 10.97 16.13 1.33
CA THR A 167 12.09 16.84 0.70
C THR A 167 11.62 17.54 -0.58
N TYR A 168 10.83 16.88 -1.42
CA TYR A 168 10.31 17.50 -2.64
C TYR A 168 9.29 18.61 -2.37
N LEU A 169 8.44 18.47 -1.35
CA LEU A 169 7.47 19.49 -0.95
C LEU A 169 8.11 20.78 -0.44
N GLN A 170 9.29 20.71 0.17
CA GLN A 170 10.04 21.89 0.63
C GLN A 170 10.73 22.67 -0.50
N ILE A 171 10.89 22.04 -1.68
CA ILE A 171 11.63 22.58 -2.83
C ILE A 171 10.68 23.10 -3.92
N ALA A 172 9.40 22.69 -3.87
CA ALA A 172 8.31 23.19 -4.71
C ALA A 172 7.70 24.49 -4.16
#